data_AF-A0A1E4K375-F1
#
_entry.id   AF-A0A1E4K375-F1
#
_cell.length_a   1.000
_cell.length_b   1.000
_cell.length_c   1.000
_cell.angle_alpha   90.00
_cell.angle_beta   90.00
_cell.angle_gamma   90.00
#
_symmetry.space_group_name_H-M   'P 1'
#
loop_
_entity.id
_entity.type
_entity.pdbx_description
1 polymer ?
#
loop_
_entity_poly.entity_id
_entity_poly.type
_entity_poly.pdbx_seq_one_letter_code
_entity_poly.pdbx_strand_id
1 'polypeptide(L)'
;MAKTNPTLRYPAEYFTNPENSIGYLARITFRSFSRLLERGTLSHGVSSGQWRFLRQLWREDGITQRELSERVGMREPTTVVALKGLEKAGFITRRKTDADRRKTFIYLTPHAKKLEILLAPINAEVHQIATRGMSDDEVAQLQALMRRVIANLADETAKLTILSDASA
;
A
#
# COMPACT_ATOMS: atom_id res chain seq x y z
N MET A 1 -11.80 31.69 21.55
CA MET A 1 -10.72 30.90 22.20
C MET A 1 -9.68 30.56 21.15
N ALA A 2 -8.47 31.11 21.28
CA ALA A 2 -7.39 30.85 20.33
C ALA A 2 -7.02 29.36 20.38
N LYS A 3 -7.12 28.66 19.24
CA LYS A 3 -6.58 27.31 19.12
C LYS A 3 -5.07 27.44 19.33
N THR A 4 -4.57 26.93 20.45
CA THR A 4 -3.15 26.82 20.76
C THR A 4 -2.50 26.11 19.59
N ASN A 5 -1.73 26.83 18.79
CA ASN A 5 -0.98 26.25 17.69
C ASN A 5 0.10 25.38 18.37
N PRO A 6 0.03 24.04 18.29
CA PRO A 6 1.02 23.21 18.99
C PRO A 6 2.39 23.56 18.42
N THR A 7 3.33 23.92 19.29
CA THR A 7 4.71 24.14 18.91
C THR A 7 5.20 22.89 18.18
N LEU A 8 5.66 23.06 16.93
CA LEU A 8 6.21 21.97 16.16
C LEU A 8 7.38 21.35 16.93
N ARG A 9 7.51 20.02 16.89
CA ARG A 9 8.61 19.29 17.56
C ARG A 9 9.99 19.79 17.11
N TYR A 10 10.10 20.20 15.85
CA TYR A 10 11.28 20.82 15.24
C TYR A 10 10.82 22.04 14.42
N PRO A 11 11.69 23.06 14.24
CA PRO A 11 11.38 24.21 13.39
C PRO A 11 11.16 23.77 11.93
N ALA A 12 10.40 24.54 11.13
CA ALA A 12 10.03 24.17 9.76
C ALA A 12 11.26 23.99 8.87
N GLU A 13 12.31 24.78 9.10
CA GLU A 13 13.59 24.76 8.39
C GLU A 13 14.29 23.40 8.55
N TYR A 14 14.10 22.69 9.67
CA TYR A 14 14.66 21.36 9.89
C TYR A 14 14.21 20.37 8.82
N PHE A 15 12.96 20.48 8.35
CA PHE A 15 12.37 19.58 7.36
C PHE A 15 12.68 19.98 5.91
N THR A 16 13.42 21.08 5.68
CA THR A 16 13.91 21.44 4.34
C THR A 16 14.97 20.46 3.84
N ASN A 17 15.71 19.82 4.76
CA ASN A 17 16.50 18.64 4.44
C ASN A 17 15.57 17.41 4.32
N PRO A 18 15.46 16.76 3.15
CA PRO A 18 14.59 15.60 2.97
C PRO A 18 14.91 14.43 3.91
N GLU A 19 16.16 14.27 4.33
CA GLU A 19 16.56 13.16 5.23
C GLU A 19 15.99 13.32 6.64
N ASN A 20 15.57 14.52 7.03
CA ASN A 20 14.87 14.77 8.28
C ASN A 20 13.36 14.50 8.19
N SER A 21 12.84 14.23 6.98
CA SER A 21 11.42 13.98 6.75
C SER A 21 11.13 12.48 6.74
N ILE A 22 10.38 12.02 7.76
CA ILE A 22 9.90 10.64 7.82
C ILE A 22 9.06 10.28 6.59
N GLY A 23 8.34 11.24 5.99
CA GLY A 23 7.54 11.01 4.78
C GLY A 23 8.41 10.78 3.55
N TYR A 24 9.52 11.51 3.44
CA TYR A 24 10.52 11.27 2.39
C TYR A 24 11.21 9.92 2.59
N LEU A 25 11.72 9.64 3.79
CA LEU A 25 12.38 8.37 4.11
C LEU A 25 11.45 7.17 3.87
N ALA A 26 10.17 7.25 4.27
CA ALA A 26 9.17 6.22 4.00
C ALA A 26 8.97 5.98 2.49
N ARG A 27 8.92 7.06 1.69
CA ARG A 27 8.82 6.96 0.23
C ARG A 27 10.05 6.29 -0.39
N ILE A 28 11.26 6.70 0.00
CA ILE A 28 12.50 6.12 -0.53
C ILE A 28 12.63 4.65 -0.11
N THR A 29 12.28 4.33 1.14
CA THR A 29 12.24 2.95 1.65
C THR A 29 11.28 2.10 0.81
N PHE A 30 10.02 2.54 0.64
CA PHE A 30 9.03 1.85 -0.17
C PHE A 30 9.49 1.63 -1.63
N ARG A 31 10.13 2.63 -2.24
CA ARG A 31 10.68 2.51 -3.61
C ARG A 31 11.82 1.49 -3.67
N SER A 32 12.67 1.44 -2.64
CA SER A 32 13.78 0.49 -2.56
C SER A 32 13.28 -0.95 -2.43
N PHE A 33 12.30 -1.18 -1.53
CA PHE A 33 11.58 -2.46 -1.44
C PHE A 33 10.96 -2.86 -2.77
N SER A 34 10.21 -1.95 -3.39
CA SER A 34 9.51 -2.20 -4.66
C SER A 34 10.49 -2.61 -5.77
N ARG A 35 11.64 -1.93 -5.87
CA ARG A 35 12.65 -2.20 -6.89
C ARG A 35 13.35 -3.54 -6.68
N LEU A 36 13.72 -3.87 -5.45
CA LEU A 36 14.40 -5.13 -5.16
C LEU A 36 13.45 -6.31 -5.36
N LEU A 37 12.21 -6.17 -4.89
CA LEU A 37 11.19 -7.19 -5.07
C LEU A 37 10.91 -7.46 -6.55
N GLU A 38 10.78 -6.40 -7.35
CA GLU A 38 10.53 -6.53 -8.80
C GLU A 38 11.60 -7.34 -9.51
N ARG A 39 12.87 -7.25 -9.10
CA ARG A 39 13.95 -8.09 -9.68
C ARG A 39 13.67 -9.57 -9.52
N GLY A 40 13.09 -10.00 -8.40
CA GLY A 40 12.71 -11.39 -8.18
C GLY A 40 11.39 -11.75 -8.87
N THR A 41 10.36 -10.90 -8.73
CA THR A 41 9.00 -11.22 -9.19
C THR A 41 8.83 -11.10 -10.71
N LEU A 42 9.69 -10.35 -11.41
CA LEU A 42 9.62 -10.22 -12.87
C LEU A 42 9.84 -11.54 -13.62
N SER A 43 10.63 -12.46 -13.06
CA SER A 43 10.80 -13.81 -13.62
C SER A 43 9.48 -14.60 -13.69
N HIS A 44 8.49 -14.21 -12.88
CA HIS A 44 7.13 -14.75 -12.87
C HIS A 44 6.11 -13.81 -13.56
N GLY A 45 6.58 -12.81 -14.30
CA GLY A 45 5.73 -11.85 -15.02
C GLY A 45 5.02 -10.84 -14.12
N VAL A 46 5.43 -10.71 -12.85
CA VAL A 46 4.81 -9.79 -11.89
C VAL A 46 5.69 -8.57 -11.67
N SER A 47 5.21 -7.41 -12.11
CA SER A 47 5.83 -6.11 -11.81
C SER A 47 5.56 -5.64 -10.37
N SER A 48 6.35 -4.66 -9.90
CA SER A 48 6.13 -4.01 -8.59
C SER A 48 4.76 -3.34 -8.46
N GLY A 49 4.19 -2.87 -9.58
CA GLY A 49 2.84 -2.33 -9.64
C GLY A 49 1.79 -3.41 -9.40
N GLN A 50 1.88 -4.52 -10.13
CA GLN A 50 0.94 -5.64 -10.04
C GLN A 50 1.01 -6.33 -8.67
N TRP A 51 2.23 -6.51 -8.14
CA TRP A 51 2.46 -7.12 -6.84
C TRP A 51 1.61 -6.51 -5.72
N ARG A 52 1.48 -5.19 -5.68
CA ARG A 52 0.74 -4.48 -4.63
C ARG A 52 -0.73 -4.85 -4.58
N PHE A 53 -1.34 -5.07 -5.74
CA PHE A 53 -2.72 -5.53 -5.84
C PHE A 53 -2.84 -7.02 -5.49
N LEU A 54 -1.93 -7.85 -6.04
CA LEU A 54 -1.93 -9.29 -5.78
C LEU A 54 -1.81 -9.60 -4.29
N ARG A 55 -0.94 -8.88 -3.56
CA ARG A 55 -0.81 -9.06 -2.11
C ARG A 55 -2.12 -8.80 -1.34
N GLN A 56 -2.89 -7.78 -1.73
CA GLN A 56 -4.16 -7.52 -1.07
C GLN A 56 -5.21 -8.57 -1.43
N LEU A 57 -5.20 -9.04 -2.68
CA LEU A 57 -6.13 -10.06 -3.17
C LEU A 57 -5.82 -11.47 -2.64
N TRP A 58 -4.55 -11.80 -2.36
CA TRP A 58 -4.20 -13.04 -1.67
C TRP A 58 -4.67 -13.05 -0.22
N ARG A 59 -4.61 -11.89 0.44
CA ARG A 59 -5.17 -11.73 1.78
C ARG A 59 -6.69 -11.87 1.79
N GLU A 60 -7.36 -11.29 0.80
CA GLU A 60 -8.81 -11.36 0.67
C GLU A 60 -9.23 -11.22 -0.79
N ASP A 61 -9.69 -12.35 -1.35
CA ASP A 61 -10.14 -12.44 -2.73
C ASP A 61 -11.61 -12.01 -2.85
N GLY A 62 -12.02 -11.55 -4.04
CA GLY A 62 -13.42 -11.21 -4.29
C GLY A 62 -13.90 -9.92 -3.63
N ILE A 63 -13.00 -8.95 -3.41
CA ILE A 63 -13.36 -7.62 -2.91
C ILE A 63 -13.69 -6.64 -4.05
N THR A 64 -14.37 -5.54 -3.74
CA THR A 64 -14.70 -4.52 -4.72
C THR A 64 -13.46 -3.74 -5.18
N GLN A 65 -13.52 -3.17 -6.39
CA GLN A 65 -12.48 -2.26 -6.89
C GLN A 65 -12.20 -1.10 -5.91
N ARG A 66 -13.25 -0.54 -5.29
CA ARG A 66 -13.11 0.57 -4.35
C ARG A 66 -12.33 0.13 -3.10
N GLU A 67 -12.73 -0.96 -2.48
CA GLU A 67 -12.03 -1.52 -1.31
C GLU A 67 -10.57 -1.85 -1.65
N LEU A 68 -10.32 -2.43 -2.83
CA LEU A 68 -8.96 -2.70 -3.29
C LEU A 68 -8.14 -1.42 -3.50
N SER A 69 -8.76 -0.37 -4.04
CA SER A 69 -8.13 0.95 -4.22
C SER A 69 -7.72 1.55 -2.88
N GLU A 70 -8.62 1.51 -1.90
CA GLU A 70 -8.40 1.98 -0.53
C GLU A 70 -7.27 1.19 0.15
N ARG A 71 -7.28 -0.16 0.06
CA ARG A 71 -6.25 -1.03 0.65
C ARG A 71 -4.86 -0.84 0.03
N VAL A 72 -4.79 -0.56 -1.28
CA VAL A 72 -3.52 -0.30 -1.97
C VAL A 72 -3.06 1.15 -1.78
N GLY A 73 -3.92 2.04 -1.28
CA GLY A 73 -3.62 3.47 -1.09
C GLY A 73 -3.55 4.23 -2.42
N MET A 74 -4.34 3.83 -3.41
CA MET A 74 -4.37 4.45 -4.74
C MET A 74 -5.71 5.11 -5.01
N ARG A 75 -5.71 6.16 -5.84
CA ARG A 75 -6.94 6.79 -6.33
C ARG A 75 -7.62 5.89 -7.37
N GLU A 76 -8.95 5.90 -7.40
CA GLU A 76 -9.73 5.02 -8.26
C GLU A 76 -9.34 5.05 -9.76
N PRO A 77 -9.08 6.22 -10.40
CA PRO A 77 -8.67 6.22 -11.81
C PRO A 77 -7.37 5.47 -12.07
N THR A 78 -6.41 5.57 -11.14
CA THR A 78 -5.13 4.85 -11.24
C THR A 78 -5.33 3.36 -11.00
N THR A 79 -6.22 2.99 -10.08
CA THR A 79 -6.61 1.61 -9.83
C THR A 79 -7.26 0.97 -11.06
N VAL A 80 -8.13 1.68 -11.78
CA VAL A 80 -8.74 1.17 -13.02
C VAL A 80 -7.69 0.79 -14.06
N VAL A 81 -6.68 1.65 -14.26
CA VAL A 81 -5.59 1.38 -15.22
C VAL A 81 -4.76 0.18 -14.77
N ALA A 82 -4.43 0.09 -13.49
CA ALA A 82 -3.69 -1.05 -12.94
C ALA A 82 -4.45 -2.38 -13.08
N LEU A 83 -5.75 -2.38 -12.80
CA LEU A 83 -6.60 -3.56 -12.93
C LEU A 83 -6.73 -4.03 -14.38
N LYS A 84 -6.80 -3.12 -15.36
CA LYS A 84 -6.73 -3.50 -16.79
C LYS A 84 -5.42 -4.24 -17.10
N GLY A 85 -4.30 -3.78 -16.55
CA GLY A 85 -3.00 -4.44 -16.70
C GLY A 85 -2.94 -5.83 -16.04
N LEU A 86 -3.48 -5.97 -14.84
CA LEU A 86 -3.58 -7.25 -14.13
C LEU A 86 -4.47 -8.27 -14.87
N GLU A 87 -5.61 -7.82 -15.40
CA GLU A 87 -6.53 -8.69 -16.15
C GLU A 87 -5.89 -9.12 -17.48
N LYS A 88 -5.26 -8.19 -18.22
CA LYS A 88 -4.53 -8.51 -19.45
C LYS A 88 -3.38 -9.51 -19.21
N ALA A 89 -2.74 -9.43 -18.05
CA ALA A 89 -1.69 -10.38 -17.64
C ALA A 89 -2.25 -11.72 -17.13
N GLY A 90 -3.57 -11.91 -17.13
CA GLY A 90 -4.21 -13.16 -16.70
C GLY A 90 -4.19 -13.39 -15.19
N PHE A 91 -3.97 -12.34 -14.39
CA PHE A 91 -3.88 -12.47 -12.94
C PHE A 91 -5.22 -12.31 -12.21
N ILE A 92 -6.14 -11.54 -12.78
CA ILE A 92 -7.46 -11.30 -12.19
C ILE A 92 -8.58 -11.49 -13.20
N THR A 93 -9.80 -11.65 -12.70
CA THR A 93 -11.05 -11.45 -13.43
C THR A 93 -11.89 -10.40 -12.74
N ARG A 94 -12.67 -9.65 -13.51
CA ARG A 94 -13.57 -8.62 -13.00
C ARG A 94 -15.01 -9.03 -13.27
N ARG A 95 -15.84 -9.04 -12.22
CA ARG A 95 -17.24 -9.47 -12.30
C ARG A 95 -18.15 -8.41 -11.72
N LYS A 96 -19.23 -8.11 -12.42
CA LYS A 96 -20.38 -7.40 -11.85
C LYS A 96 -21.34 -8.45 -11.29
N THR A 97 -21.90 -8.18 -10.12
CA THR A 97 -22.93 -9.05 -9.52
C THR A 97 -24.31 -8.58 -9.93
N ASP A 98 -25.26 -9.49 -10.10
CA ASP A 98 -26.65 -9.13 -10.40
C ASP A 98 -27.31 -8.35 -9.25
N ALA A 99 -26.88 -8.60 -8.01
CA ALA A 99 -27.34 -7.88 -6.83
C ALA A 99 -26.96 -6.38 -6.80
N ASP A 100 -25.83 -6.01 -7.40
CA ASP A 100 -25.42 -4.60 -7.54
C ASP A 100 -24.49 -4.42 -8.75
N ARG A 101 -25.10 -4.11 -9.90
CA ARG A 101 -24.39 -3.86 -11.16
C ARG A 101 -23.47 -2.63 -11.14
N ARG A 102 -23.57 -1.80 -10.09
CA ARG A 102 -22.70 -0.63 -9.91
C ARG A 102 -21.36 -1.02 -9.30
N LYS A 103 -21.27 -2.17 -8.63
CA LYS A 103 -20.03 -2.67 -8.04
C LYS A 103 -19.33 -3.63 -9.00
N THR A 104 -18.02 -3.46 -9.10
CA THR A 104 -17.13 -4.40 -9.80
C THR A 104 -16.28 -5.11 -8.76
N PHE A 105 -16.42 -6.42 -8.70
CA PHE A 105 -15.65 -7.30 -7.83
C PHE A 105 -14.44 -7.87 -8.56
N ILE A 106 -13.33 -7.96 -7.85
CA ILE A 106 -12.04 -8.38 -8.38
C ILE A 106 -11.69 -9.74 -7.78
N TYR A 107 -11.44 -10.72 -8.64
CA TYR A 107 -11.12 -12.08 -8.24
C TYR A 107 -9.77 -12.51 -8.83
N LEU A 108 -8.95 -13.21 -8.08
CA LEU A 108 -7.74 -13.86 -8.58
C LEU A 108 -8.09 -15.01 -9.52
N THR A 109 -7.29 -15.19 -10.56
CA THR A 109 -7.32 -16.41 -11.37
C THR A 109 -6.69 -17.58 -10.60
N PRO A 110 -6.99 -18.84 -10.96
CA PRO A 110 -6.32 -19.99 -10.36
C PRO A 110 -4.79 -19.94 -10.49
N HIS A 111 -4.28 -19.40 -11.59
CA HIS A 111 -2.86 -19.16 -11.79
C HIS A 111 -2.31 -18.16 -10.77
N ALA A 112 -2.96 -17.00 -10.61
CA ALA A 112 -2.51 -15.99 -9.67
C ALA A 112 -2.60 -16.45 -8.21
N LYS A 113 -3.56 -17.28 -7.83
CA LYS A 113 -3.60 -17.89 -6.49
C LYS A 113 -2.35 -18.73 -6.21
N LYS A 114 -1.89 -19.51 -7.19
CA LYS A 114 -0.67 -20.32 -7.05
C LYS A 114 0.62 -19.50 -7.01
N LEU A 115 0.62 -18.30 -7.59
CA LEU A 115 1.79 -17.42 -7.58
C LEU A 115 2.19 -16.99 -6.17
N GLU A 116 1.27 -16.93 -5.20
CA GLU A 116 1.60 -16.55 -3.82
C GLU A 116 2.71 -17.44 -3.23
N ILE A 117 2.62 -18.75 -3.45
CA ILE A 117 3.57 -19.73 -2.93
C ILE A 117 4.97 -19.50 -3.51
N LEU A 118 5.05 -19.09 -4.78
CA LEU A 118 6.32 -18.84 -5.47
C LEU A 118 6.94 -17.49 -5.06
N LEU A 119 6.10 -16.50 -4.79
CA LEU A 119 6.56 -15.12 -4.58
C LEU A 119 6.69 -14.74 -3.10
N ALA A 120 6.04 -15.47 -2.18
CA ALA A 120 6.19 -15.25 -0.73
C ALA A 120 7.64 -15.43 -0.25
N PRO A 121 8.42 -16.43 -0.70
CA PRO A 121 9.85 -16.56 -0.34
C PRO A 121 10.69 -15.36 -0.81
N ILE A 122 10.49 -14.89 -2.05
CA ILE A 122 11.18 -13.71 -2.59
C ILE A 122 10.87 -12.49 -1.71
N ASN A 123 9.61 -12.33 -1.31
CA ASN A 123 9.23 -11.26 -0.41
C ASN A 123 9.92 -11.37 0.96
N ALA A 124 9.99 -12.58 1.53
CA ALA A 124 10.65 -12.81 2.81
C ALA A 124 12.15 -12.47 2.74
N GLU A 125 12.84 -12.87 1.67
CA GLU A 125 14.25 -12.55 1.44
C GLU A 125 14.49 -11.03 1.36
N VAL A 126 13.63 -10.31 0.64
CA VAL A 126 13.70 -8.84 0.56
C VAL A 126 13.55 -8.19 1.94
N HIS A 127 12.67 -8.72 2.80
CA HIS A 127 12.53 -8.22 4.17
C HIS A 127 13.78 -8.52 5.01
N GLN A 128 14.34 -9.73 4.89
CA GLN A 128 15.56 -10.12 5.60
C GLN A 128 16.77 -9.23 5.20
N ILE A 129 16.87 -8.87 3.92
CA ILE A 129 17.90 -7.94 3.43
C ILE A 129 17.69 -6.55 4.03
N ALA A 130 16.44 -6.06 4.03
CA ALA A 130 16.11 -4.73 4.53
C ALA A 130 16.34 -4.57 6.04
N THR A 131 16.27 -5.64 6.80
CA THR A 131 16.48 -5.64 8.26
C THR A 131 17.85 -6.20 8.67
N ARG A 132 18.79 -6.35 7.75
CA ARG A 132 20.12 -6.89 8.04
C ARG A 132 20.83 -6.04 9.09
N GLY A 133 21.31 -6.69 10.15
CA GLY A 133 22.00 -6.02 11.26
C GLY A 133 21.06 -5.46 12.34
N MET A 134 19.75 -5.61 12.17
CA MET A 134 18.76 -5.31 13.22
C MET A 134 18.45 -6.58 14.02
N SER A 135 18.25 -6.41 15.33
CA SER A 135 17.64 -7.40 16.21
C SER A 135 16.14 -7.55 15.96
N ASP A 136 15.55 -8.65 16.43
CA ASP A 136 14.11 -8.89 16.33
C ASP A 136 13.30 -7.79 17.05
N ASP A 137 13.80 -7.29 18.18
CA ASP A 137 13.19 -6.19 18.94
C ASP A 137 13.20 -4.87 18.15
N GLU A 138 14.31 -4.54 17.47
CA GLU A 138 14.38 -3.36 16.61
C GLU A 138 13.42 -3.46 15.42
N VAL A 139 13.29 -4.65 14.82
CA VAL A 139 12.34 -4.89 13.73
C VAL A 139 10.90 -4.74 14.23
N ALA A 140 10.57 -5.34 15.39
CA ALA A 140 9.26 -5.22 16.00
C ALA A 140 8.92 -3.76 16.36
N GLN A 141 9.90 -3.02 16.90
CA GLN A 141 9.75 -1.62 17.24
C GLN A 141 9.54 -0.76 15.99
N LEU A 142 10.33 -0.98 14.92
CA LEU A 142 10.15 -0.30 13.64
C LEU A 142 8.74 -0.51 13.09
N GLN A 143 8.25 -1.75 13.08
CA GLN A 143 6.89 -2.06 12.65
C GLN A 143 5.83 -1.35 13.50
N ALA A 144 5.98 -1.34 14.82
CA ALA A 144 5.06 -0.67 15.73
C ALA A 144 5.02 0.84 15.50
N LEU A 145 6.18 1.48 15.33
CA LEU A 145 6.30 2.91 15.04
C LEU A 145 5.68 3.27 13.69
N MET A 146 5.94 2.47 12.64
CA MET A 146 5.32 2.68 11.33
C MET A 146 3.79 2.59 11.39
N ARG A 147 3.24 1.57 12.08
CA ARG A 147 1.78 1.44 12.26
C ARG A 147 1.20 2.65 13.00
N ARG A 148 1.89 3.16 14.02
CA ARG A 148 1.46 4.36 14.76
C ARG A 148 1.49 5.61 13.88
N VAL A 149 2.51 5.79 13.05
CA VAL A 149 2.57 6.90 12.08
C VAL A 149 1.40 6.80 11.09
N ILE A 150 1.12 5.61 10.56
CA ILE A 150 0.00 5.37 9.64
C ILE A 150 -1.34 5.72 10.32
N ALA A 151 -1.56 5.27 11.55
CA ALA A 151 -2.79 5.56 12.30
C ALA A 151 -2.98 7.07 12.52
N ASN A 152 -1.94 7.78 13.01
CA ASN A 152 -2.00 9.23 13.23
C ASN A 152 -2.39 10.00 11.95
N LEU A 153 -1.82 9.61 10.80
CA LEU A 153 -2.09 10.26 9.51
C LEU A 153 -3.50 9.94 8.99
N ALA A 154 -3.96 8.70 9.17
CA ALA A 154 -5.29 8.27 8.78
C ALA A 154 -6.38 9.01 9.60
N ASP A 155 -6.18 9.10 10.92
CA ASP A 155 -7.10 9.79 11.83
C ASP A 155 -7.27 11.27 11.43
N GLU A 156 -6.18 11.95 11.11
CA GLU A 156 -6.26 13.36 10.71
C GLU A 156 -6.90 13.54 9.32
N THR A 157 -6.59 12.64 8.38
CA THR A 157 -7.23 12.64 7.05
C THR A 157 -8.74 12.44 7.16
N ALA A 158 -9.20 11.53 8.02
CA ALA A 158 -10.62 11.29 8.25
C ALA A 158 -11.34 12.53 8.81
N LYS A 159 -10.71 13.26 9.75
CA LYS A 159 -11.26 14.52 10.27
C LYS A 159 -11.41 15.59 9.19
N LEU A 160 -10.45 15.69 8.26
CA LEU A 160 -10.52 16.64 7.15
C LEU A 160 -11.67 16.34 6.20
N THR A 161 -11.95 15.07 5.92
CA THR A 161 -13.10 14.66 5.08
C THR A 161 -14.45 14.98 5.73
N ILE A 162 -14.56 14.84 7.05
CA ILE A 162 -15.80 15.17 7.78
C ILE A 162 -16.06 16.69 7.80
N LEU A 163 -15.00 17.51 7.83
CA LEU A 163 -15.13 18.97 7.82
C LEU A 163 -15.53 19.54 6.46
N SER A 164 -15.21 18.87 5.34
CA SER A 164 -15.65 19.29 4.00
C SER A 164 -17.11 18.98 3.69
N ASP A 165 -17.71 18.02 4.38
CA ASP A 165 -19.12 17.62 4.18
C ASP A 165 -20.11 18.40 5.05
N ALA A 166 -19.63 19.23 5.99
CA ALA A 166 -20.45 20.01 6.92
C ALA A 166 -20.69 21.46 6.47
N SER A 167 -20.47 21.79 5.20
CA SER A 167 -20.64 23.16 4.65
C SER A 167 -21.25 23.18 3.24
N ALA A 168 -22.27 22.36 3.00
CA ALA A 168 -23.13 22.44 1.82
C ALA A 168 -24.58 22.75 2.22
#